data_AF-A0A7C4L2Z6-F1
#
_entry.id   AF-A0A7C4L2Z6-F1
#
_cell.length_a   1.000
_cell.length_b   1.000
_cell.length_c   1.000
_cell.angle_alpha   90.00
_cell.angle_beta   90.00
_cell.angle_gamma   90.00
#
_symmetry.space_group_name_H-M   'P 1'
#
loop_
_entity.id
_entity.type
_entity.pdbx_description
1 polymer ?
#
loop_
_entity_poly.entity_id
_entity_poly.type
_entity_poly.pdbx_seq_one_letter_code
_entity_poly.pdbx_strand_id
1 'polypeptide(L)'
;MKEDTGSSRDAQAHGRLKVGLPHAHRGRLAVRMLPGLLSVILSAAMLAGFFGLREGLYHTEKEVLGIASAKLAAAMQAELGSLLDAGAEVRRLLEQTEAAEYASLRQQADQILAARPYLETITIAPGALVRYGFPEERTAGSIGHDLLDNPERLQALVKAVSGRQAVVQGPALSAEGRTLAFVRIPVFKEGMLWGFVSMSFDVEKLANALRLREEFPGLEVALLNIEEKRVGWGTPSAVNGTVVPIRARDAVVPWAIAVGTAHPAGQVLKWAVLLLAAGLGAVLLAVFALNRPGRAAAVRSGSMVIEPFVPGKVGRKTEAKPQPPPSEQAEQQARDAAKEAAMEELEEKAPSAPEPAAEPSPGPASSFASEPIVQPLPQPISQPAPRCISVLVVDDSEVNREFILRMLALKGYRAEAVASAEAALEILKEKTFDAALVDCIMPGMDGYALARYLRGRGSTLPLVAMSPRHDPEEESRCKEAGFDGLLVKPFTMSALLRTLEMIVR
;
A
#
# COMPACT_ATOMS: atom_id res chain seq x y z
N MET A 1 68.97 -81.51 37.04
CA MET A 1 68.82 -81.65 38.49
C MET A 1 67.34 -81.71 38.77
N LYS A 2 66.88 -82.94 39.09
CA LYS A 2 65.62 -83.36 39.73
C LYS A 2 64.29 -82.91 39.09
N GLU A 3 63.51 -83.83 38.48
CA GLU A 3 62.64 -84.84 39.14
C GLU A 3 61.48 -84.17 39.90
N ASP A 4 60.22 -84.60 39.87
CA ASP A 4 59.49 -85.73 39.31
C ASP A 4 58.02 -85.42 39.68
N THR A 5 56.98 -85.77 38.93
CA THR A 5 56.19 -87.00 39.10
C THR A 5 54.92 -86.79 38.26
N GLY A 6 54.54 -87.71 37.37
CA GLY A 6 53.69 -88.87 37.68
C GLY A 6 52.32 -88.66 37.02
N SER A 7 52.11 -89.16 35.79
CA SER A 7 51.65 -90.52 35.46
C SER A 7 50.20 -90.82 35.88
N SER A 8 49.30 -91.05 34.91
CA SER A 8 48.68 -92.37 34.69
C SER A 8 47.38 -92.32 33.85
N ARG A 9 47.48 -92.96 32.67
CA ARG A 9 46.58 -93.96 32.03
C ARG A 9 45.06 -93.78 31.93
N ASP A 10 44.63 -93.97 30.67
CA ASP A 10 43.62 -94.93 30.16
C ASP A 10 42.28 -95.07 30.87
N ALA A 11 41.18 -94.82 30.13
CA ALA A 11 40.20 -95.88 29.80
C ALA A 11 39.11 -95.37 28.85
N GLN A 12 38.79 -96.22 27.89
CA GLN A 12 37.70 -96.10 26.92
C GLN A 12 36.31 -96.33 27.55
N ALA A 13 35.31 -95.84 26.82
CA ALA A 13 34.01 -96.47 26.50
C ALA A 13 32.72 -96.02 27.23
N HIS A 14 31.84 -95.47 26.38
CA HIS A 14 30.37 -95.59 26.30
C HIS A 14 29.43 -94.94 27.33
N GLY A 15 28.60 -94.01 26.82
CA GLY A 15 27.31 -93.65 27.41
C GLY A 15 26.56 -92.60 26.57
N ARG A 16 25.45 -92.99 25.91
CA ARG A 16 24.50 -92.10 25.21
C ARG A 16 23.90 -91.07 26.19
N LEU A 17 23.68 -89.83 25.72
CA LEU A 17 22.38 -89.13 25.77
C LEU A 17 22.47 -87.72 25.15
N LYS A 18 21.57 -87.44 24.21
CA LYS A 18 21.27 -86.11 23.66
C LYS A 18 20.55 -85.27 24.74
N VAL A 19 21.07 -84.10 25.10
CA VAL A 19 20.28 -82.90 25.47
C VAL A 19 21.10 -81.67 25.06
N GLY A 20 20.49 -80.76 24.32
CA GLY A 20 21.18 -79.69 23.59
C GLY A 20 21.43 -78.39 24.34
N LEU A 21 22.16 -77.49 23.66
CA LEU A 21 21.98 -76.04 23.71
C LEU A 21 22.66 -75.41 22.48
N PRO A 22 21.99 -74.51 21.74
CA PRO A 22 22.51 -73.93 20.50
C PRO A 22 23.47 -72.77 20.81
N HIS A 23 24.74 -72.92 20.46
CA HIS A 23 25.65 -71.80 20.25
C HIS A 23 25.85 -71.63 18.74
N ALA A 24 25.32 -70.51 18.20
CA ALA A 24 25.70 -69.83 16.95
C ALA A 24 24.50 -69.30 16.13
N HIS A 25 23.63 -68.47 16.73
CA HIS A 25 22.68 -67.67 15.94
C HIS A 25 22.69 -66.15 16.21
N ARG A 26 23.46 -65.66 17.20
CA ARG A 26 23.54 -64.22 17.51
C ARG A 26 24.49 -63.42 16.61
N GLY A 27 25.50 -64.04 16.00
CA GLY A 27 26.49 -63.32 15.16
C GLY A 27 26.00 -62.96 13.75
N ARG A 28 25.06 -63.72 13.17
CA ARG A 28 24.61 -63.50 11.77
C ARG A 28 23.50 -62.46 11.62
N LEU A 29 22.77 -62.12 12.70
CA LEU A 29 21.75 -61.06 12.66
C LEU A 29 22.37 -59.66 12.75
N ALA A 30 23.43 -59.50 13.56
CA ALA A 30 24.12 -58.22 13.74
C ALA A 30 24.82 -57.74 12.45
N VAL A 31 25.44 -58.66 11.69
CA VAL A 31 26.12 -58.34 10.43
C VAL A 31 25.14 -57.97 9.30
N ARG A 32 23.88 -58.42 9.37
CA ARG A 32 22.84 -58.14 8.36
C ARG A 32 22.12 -56.81 8.59
N MET A 33 22.17 -56.26 9.81
CA MET A 33 21.55 -55.00 10.22
C MET A 33 22.51 -53.80 10.13
N LEU A 34 23.83 -54.05 10.14
CA LEU A 34 24.88 -53.03 10.09
C LEU A 34 24.81 -52.09 8.88
N PRO A 35 24.54 -52.57 7.64
CA PRO A 35 24.40 -51.70 6.47
C PRO A 35 23.17 -50.79 6.56
N GLY A 36 22.07 -51.29 7.14
CA GLY A 36 20.85 -50.52 7.38
C GLY A 36 21.08 -49.41 8.40
N LEU A 37 21.77 -49.71 9.51
CA LEU A 37 22.10 -48.71 10.52
C LEU A 37 23.03 -47.61 9.98
N LEU A 38 24.05 -47.99 9.20
CA LEU A 38 24.96 -47.04 8.55
C LEU A 38 24.22 -46.12 7.57
N SER A 39 23.27 -46.67 6.79
CA SER A 39 22.45 -45.88 5.87
C SER A 39 21.55 -44.86 6.59
N VAL A 40 20.99 -45.23 7.74
CA VAL A 40 20.16 -44.33 8.57
C VAL A 40 21.02 -43.23 9.20
N ILE A 41 22.21 -43.56 9.71
CA ILE A 41 23.14 -42.59 10.29
C ILE A 41 23.63 -41.60 9.22
N LEU A 42 24.02 -42.09 8.03
CA LEU A 42 24.47 -41.24 6.93
C LEU A 42 23.35 -40.30 6.44
N SER A 43 22.12 -40.82 6.37
CA SER A 43 20.93 -40.02 6.01
C SER A 43 20.61 -38.95 7.05
N ALA A 44 20.71 -39.29 8.34
CA ALA A 44 20.53 -38.33 9.43
C ALA A 44 21.61 -37.24 9.42
N ALA A 45 22.86 -37.60 9.13
CA ALA A 45 23.96 -36.64 8.97
C ALA A 45 23.77 -35.72 7.76
N MET A 46 23.31 -36.26 6.63
CA MET A 46 22.96 -35.45 5.44
C MET A 46 21.81 -34.48 5.72
N LEU A 47 20.76 -34.93 6.42
CA LEU A 47 19.66 -34.06 6.84
C LEU A 47 20.15 -32.95 7.78
N ALA A 48 20.95 -33.29 8.79
CA ALA A 48 21.52 -32.31 9.73
C ALA A 48 22.41 -31.28 9.00
N GLY A 49 23.27 -31.72 8.08
CA GLY A 49 24.10 -30.83 7.26
C GLY A 49 23.26 -29.93 6.35
N PHE A 50 22.20 -30.46 5.74
CA PHE A 50 21.26 -29.69 4.92
C PHE A 50 20.52 -28.63 5.75
N PHE A 51 20.02 -28.97 6.94
CA PHE A 51 19.37 -28.00 7.83
C PHE A 51 20.35 -26.94 8.32
N GLY A 52 21.60 -27.30 8.61
CA GLY A 52 22.65 -26.34 8.96
C GLY A 52 22.97 -25.36 7.82
N LEU A 53 23.11 -25.87 6.59
CA LEU A 53 23.30 -25.02 5.40
C LEU A 53 22.09 -24.12 5.13
N ARG A 54 20.88 -24.64 5.33
CA ARG A 54 19.63 -23.88 5.21
C ARG A 54 19.60 -22.70 6.16
N GLU A 55 19.85 -22.97 7.43
CA GLU A 55 19.81 -21.96 8.48
C GLU A 55 20.88 -20.90 8.21
N GLY A 56 22.08 -21.34 7.81
CA GLY A 56 23.16 -20.44 7.39
C GLY A 56 22.77 -19.53 6.23
N LEU A 57 22.24 -20.08 5.13
CA LEU A 57 21.79 -19.31 3.97
C LEU A 57 20.67 -18.32 4.33
N TYR A 58 19.72 -18.74 5.16
CA TYR A 58 18.63 -17.87 5.60
C TYR A 58 19.13 -16.72 6.48
N HIS A 59 20.07 -17.00 7.39
CA HIS A 59 20.72 -15.96 8.18
C HIS A 59 21.51 -14.98 7.31
N THR A 60 22.32 -15.47 6.37
CA THR A 60 23.09 -14.62 5.46
C THR A 60 22.17 -13.77 4.58
N GLU A 61 21.10 -14.35 4.01
CA GLU A 61 20.12 -13.59 3.24
C GLU A 61 19.49 -12.49 4.08
N LYS A 62 19.04 -12.80 5.30
CA LYS A 62 18.44 -11.82 6.20
C LYS A 62 19.41 -10.70 6.60
N GLU A 63 20.67 -11.02 6.85
CA GLU A 63 21.71 -10.03 7.15
C GLU A 63 21.98 -9.11 5.95
N VAL A 64 22.11 -9.67 4.75
CA VAL A 64 22.31 -8.89 3.52
C VAL A 64 21.12 -7.97 3.25
N LEU A 65 19.89 -8.49 3.33
CA LEU A 65 18.68 -7.69 3.18
C LEU A 65 18.57 -6.61 4.25
N GLY A 66 18.96 -6.91 5.49
CA GLY A 66 19.00 -5.95 6.59
C GLY A 66 19.98 -4.80 6.36
N ILE A 67 21.21 -5.11 5.92
CA ILE A 67 22.23 -4.10 5.62
C ILE A 67 21.79 -3.27 4.41
N ALA A 68 21.31 -3.90 3.34
CA ALA A 68 20.87 -3.22 2.14
C ALA A 68 19.69 -2.27 2.41
N SER A 69 18.64 -2.78 3.05
CA SER A 69 17.46 -1.97 3.39
C SER A 69 17.79 -0.81 4.32
N ALA A 70 18.66 -1.02 5.33
CA ALA A 70 19.11 0.06 6.22
C ALA A 70 19.90 1.13 5.48
N LYS A 71 20.81 0.74 4.57
CA LYS A 71 21.62 1.67 3.78
C LYS A 71 20.75 2.51 2.84
N LEU A 72 19.86 1.87 2.09
CA LEU A 72 18.94 2.56 1.19
C LEU A 72 17.99 3.47 1.96
N ALA A 73 17.47 3.03 3.11
CA ALA A 73 16.62 3.85 3.96
C ALA A 73 17.38 5.09 4.45
N ALA A 74 18.63 4.94 4.91
CA ALA A 74 19.46 6.06 5.33
C ALA A 74 19.72 7.08 4.21
N ALA A 75 19.99 6.60 2.98
CA ALA A 75 20.16 7.48 1.81
C ALA A 75 18.88 8.28 1.50
N MET A 76 17.72 7.61 1.49
CA MET A 76 16.42 8.26 1.30
C MET A 76 16.10 9.25 2.42
N GLN A 77 16.39 8.90 3.67
CA GLN A 77 16.19 9.78 4.82
C GLN A 77 17.05 11.04 4.74
N ALA A 78 18.32 10.91 4.34
CA ALA A 78 19.21 12.04 4.15
C ALA A 78 18.71 12.97 3.04
N GLU A 79 18.27 12.42 1.91
CA GLU A 79 17.78 13.22 0.78
C GLU A 79 16.46 13.92 1.11
N LEU A 80 15.50 13.22 1.74
CA LEU A 80 14.25 13.84 2.20
C LEU A 80 14.52 14.90 3.27
N GLY A 81 15.49 14.70 4.17
CA GLY A 81 15.93 15.71 5.12
C GLY A 81 16.42 16.98 4.41
N SER A 82 17.31 16.82 3.43
CA SER A 82 17.80 17.95 2.62
C SER A 82 16.69 18.68 1.87
N LEU A 83 15.70 17.94 1.36
CA LEU A 83 14.53 18.51 0.69
C LEU A 83 13.65 19.31 1.67
N LEU A 84 13.42 18.77 2.86
CA LEU A 84 12.64 19.43 3.91
C LEU A 84 13.32 20.72 4.40
N ASP A 85 14.64 20.71 4.58
CA ASP A 85 15.41 21.90 4.93
C ASP A 85 15.29 22.99 3.86
N ALA A 86 15.36 22.62 2.59
CA ALA A 86 15.17 23.55 1.48
C ALA A 86 13.77 24.19 1.48
N GLY A 87 12.73 23.39 1.72
CA GLY A 87 11.37 23.91 1.83
C GLY A 87 11.13 24.76 3.10
N ALA A 88 11.80 24.43 4.20
CA ALA A 88 11.75 25.21 5.44
C ALA A 88 12.36 26.60 5.26
N GLU A 89 13.37 26.75 4.41
CA GLU A 89 13.94 28.05 4.07
C GLU A 89 12.94 28.92 3.29
N VAL A 90 12.21 28.34 2.33
CA VAL A 90 11.12 29.04 1.63
C VAL A 90 10.02 29.45 2.61
N ARG A 91 9.63 28.57 3.54
CA ARG A 91 8.68 28.92 4.62
C ARG A 91 9.19 30.10 5.44
N ARG A 92 10.46 30.09 5.86
CA ARG A 92 11.07 31.16 6.68
C ARG A 92 11.01 32.52 5.99
N LEU A 93 11.28 32.57 4.69
CA LEU A 93 11.14 33.80 3.90
C LEU A 93 9.69 34.31 3.88
N LEU A 94 8.72 33.41 3.75
CA LEU A 94 7.29 33.78 3.77
C LEU A 94 6.82 34.27 5.14
N GLU A 95 7.35 33.70 6.23
CA GLU A 95 7.01 34.09 7.60
C GLU A 95 7.57 35.47 7.95
N GLN A 96 8.75 35.83 7.45
CA GLN A 96 9.44 37.08 7.78
C GLN A 96 8.94 38.32 7.01
N THR A 97 8.21 38.15 5.90
CA THR A 97 7.79 39.27 5.06
C THR A 97 6.27 39.28 4.86
N GLU A 98 5.63 40.43 5.08
CA GLU A 98 4.19 40.59 4.83
C GLU A 98 3.83 40.34 3.36
N ALA A 99 4.66 40.88 2.46
CA ALA A 99 4.69 40.57 1.04
C ALA A 99 6.13 40.21 0.66
N ALA A 100 6.51 38.93 0.83
CA ALA A 100 7.78 38.46 0.31
C ALA A 100 7.87 38.87 -1.17
N GLU A 101 8.89 39.67 -1.51
CA GLU A 101 9.07 40.11 -2.89
C GLU A 101 9.19 38.86 -3.76
N TYR A 102 8.30 38.77 -4.75
CA TYR A 102 8.20 37.62 -5.65
C TYR A 102 9.58 37.26 -6.26
N ALA A 103 10.43 38.26 -6.51
CA ALA A 103 11.80 38.08 -6.99
C ALA A 103 12.67 37.22 -6.05
N SER A 104 12.63 37.48 -4.75
CA SER A 104 13.41 36.72 -3.74
C SER A 104 12.91 35.29 -3.61
N LEU A 105 11.59 35.08 -3.66
CA LEU A 105 10.99 33.74 -3.67
C LEU A 105 11.39 32.97 -4.93
N ARG A 106 11.33 33.63 -6.09
CA ARG A 106 11.73 33.03 -7.37
C ARG A 106 13.20 32.62 -7.36
N GLN A 107 14.08 33.52 -6.95
CA GLN A 107 15.52 33.22 -6.86
C GLN A 107 15.79 32.00 -5.98
N GLN A 108 15.16 31.94 -4.80
CA GLN A 108 15.32 30.80 -3.90
C GLN A 108 14.76 29.50 -4.51
N ALA A 109 13.58 29.56 -5.12
CA ALA A 109 12.94 28.40 -5.74
C ALA A 109 13.76 27.86 -6.92
N ASP A 110 14.26 28.73 -7.78
CA ASP A 110 15.09 28.35 -8.94
C ASP A 110 16.39 27.68 -8.49
N GLN A 111 17.03 28.15 -7.41
CA GLN A 111 18.21 27.51 -6.83
C GLN A 111 17.90 26.10 -6.29
N ILE A 112 16.76 25.94 -5.58
CA ILE A 112 16.35 24.64 -5.03
C ILE A 112 16.07 23.64 -6.16
N LEU A 113 15.37 24.07 -7.20
CA LEU A 113 15.04 23.26 -8.38
C LEU A 113 16.29 22.88 -9.16
N ALA A 114 17.21 23.82 -9.39
CA ALA A 114 18.46 23.56 -10.10
C ALA A 114 19.35 22.54 -9.37
N ALA A 115 19.37 22.56 -8.04
CA ALA A 115 20.12 21.62 -7.23
C ALA A 115 19.55 20.19 -7.23
N ARG A 116 18.28 20.00 -7.60
CA ARG A 116 17.53 18.74 -7.44
C ARG A 116 16.72 18.40 -8.69
N PRO A 117 17.31 17.70 -9.68
CA PRO A 117 16.66 17.40 -10.96
C PRO A 117 15.39 16.54 -10.88
N TYR A 118 15.16 15.88 -9.73
CA TYR A 118 13.96 15.09 -9.47
C TYR A 118 12.77 15.94 -8.99
N LEU A 119 13.00 17.19 -8.54
CA LEU A 119 11.92 18.11 -8.23
C LEU A 119 11.25 18.59 -9.51
N GLU A 120 9.92 18.57 -9.50
CA GLU A 120 9.10 19.00 -10.63
C GLU A 120 8.65 20.43 -10.43
N THR A 121 8.11 20.76 -9.25
CA THR A 121 7.58 22.08 -8.97
C THR A 121 7.68 22.47 -7.49
N ILE A 122 7.74 23.77 -7.24
CA ILE A 122 7.51 24.41 -5.93
C ILE A 122 6.30 25.32 -6.08
N THR A 123 5.27 25.13 -5.27
CA THR A 123 4.05 25.95 -5.28
C THR A 123 3.80 26.57 -3.92
N ILE A 124 3.30 27.81 -3.91
CA ILE A 124 2.94 28.54 -2.71
C ILE A 124 1.44 28.83 -2.78
N ALA A 125 0.73 28.42 -1.74
CA ALA A 125 -0.72 28.47 -1.66
C ALA A 125 -1.19 29.24 -0.41
N PRO A 126 -1.21 30.59 -0.47
CA PRO A 126 -1.84 31.40 0.58
C PRO A 126 -3.31 31.00 0.73
N GLY A 127 -3.70 30.59 1.93
CA GLY A 127 -5.04 30.09 2.20
C GLY A 127 -5.42 28.85 1.41
N ALA A 128 -4.46 27.97 1.10
CA ALA A 128 -4.67 26.76 0.30
C ALA A 128 -5.01 26.97 -1.19
N LEU A 129 -5.06 28.21 -1.67
CA LEU A 129 -5.20 28.49 -3.10
C LEU A 129 -3.82 28.74 -3.71
N VAL A 130 -3.42 27.94 -4.70
CA VAL A 130 -2.10 28.09 -5.34
C VAL A 130 -2.02 29.44 -6.06
N ARG A 131 -1.12 30.32 -5.61
CA ARG A 131 -0.91 31.66 -6.17
C ARG A 131 0.41 31.80 -6.90
N TYR A 132 1.43 31.09 -6.43
CA TYR A 132 2.76 31.11 -7.03
C TYR A 132 3.21 29.69 -7.32
N GLY A 133 3.94 29.53 -8.41
CA GLY A 133 4.48 28.25 -8.85
C GLY A 133 5.79 28.44 -9.60
N PHE A 134 6.71 27.51 -9.38
CA PHE A 134 8.05 27.48 -9.96
C PHE A 134 8.35 26.06 -10.44
N PRO A 135 8.92 25.85 -11.64
CA PRO A 135 9.05 26.86 -12.70
C PRO A 135 7.65 27.22 -13.25
N GLU A 136 7.49 28.43 -13.78
CA GLU A 136 6.17 28.96 -14.21
C GLU A 136 5.56 28.12 -15.33
N GLU A 137 6.38 27.64 -16.26
CA GLU A 137 5.93 26.87 -17.43
C GLU A 137 5.27 25.55 -17.01
N ARG A 138 5.75 24.92 -15.91
CA ARG A 138 5.18 23.67 -15.38
C ARG A 138 4.05 23.88 -14.38
N THR A 139 3.91 25.09 -13.85
CA THR A 139 2.94 25.39 -12.78
C THR A 139 1.77 26.23 -13.25
N ALA A 140 1.76 26.71 -14.48
CA ALA A 140 0.65 27.49 -15.06
C ALA A 140 -0.72 26.82 -14.87
N GLY A 141 -0.82 25.50 -15.09
CA GLY A 141 -2.05 24.73 -14.88
C GLY A 141 -2.42 24.47 -13.41
N SER A 142 -1.51 24.75 -12.48
CA SER A 142 -1.75 24.63 -11.04
C SER A 142 -2.15 25.95 -10.40
N ILE A 143 -1.89 27.10 -11.04
CA ILE A 143 -2.29 28.41 -10.52
C ILE A 143 -3.81 28.49 -10.43
N GLY A 144 -4.32 28.94 -9.28
CA GLY A 144 -5.76 29.00 -9.00
C GLY A 144 -6.39 27.66 -8.60
N HIS A 145 -5.61 26.56 -8.56
CA HIS A 145 -6.08 25.31 -8.01
C HIS A 145 -6.21 25.42 -6.48
N ASP A 146 -7.37 25.03 -5.97
CA ASP A 146 -7.61 24.94 -4.53
C ASP A 146 -7.10 23.60 -4.00
N LEU A 147 -6.12 23.63 -3.09
CA LEU A 147 -5.55 22.41 -2.51
C LEU A 147 -6.58 21.59 -1.71
N LEU A 148 -7.73 22.19 -1.39
CA LEU A 148 -8.81 21.63 -0.60
C LEU A 148 -9.81 20.79 -1.41
N ASP A 149 -9.72 20.78 -2.73
CA ASP A 149 -10.72 20.12 -3.59
C ASP A 149 -10.53 18.61 -3.73
N ASN A 150 -9.38 18.06 -3.33
CA ASN A 150 -9.10 16.63 -3.39
C ASN A 150 -9.05 16.02 -1.96
N PRO A 151 -9.88 15.01 -1.63
CA PRO A 151 -9.93 14.42 -0.28
C PRO A 151 -8.60 13.81 0.18
N GLU A 152 -7.85 13.16 -0.72
CA GLU A 152 -6.56 12.54 -0.37
C GLU A 152 -5.50 13.61 -0.07
N ARG A 153 -5.48 14.70 -0.84
CA ARG A 153 -4.59 15.86 -0.57
C ARG A 153 -4.96 16.56 0.73
N LEU A 154 -6.25 16.71 0.98
CA LEU A 154 -6.79 17.34 2.18
C LEU A 154 -6.30 16.67 3.45
N GLN A 155 -6.29 15.34 3.51
CA GLN A 155 -5.82 14.61 4.70
C GLN A 155 -4.37 14.96 5.05
N ALA A 156 -3.50 15.08 4.04
CA ALA A 156 -2.11 15.47 4.23
C ALA A 156 -1.98 16.93 4.73
N LEU A 157 -2.83 17.84 4.24
CA LEU A 157 -2.86 19.23 4.71
C LEU A 157 -3.30 19.31 6.17
N VAL A 158 -4.38 18.65 6.54
CA VAL A 158 -4.87 18.61 7.93
C VAL A 158 -3.78 18.07 8.84
N LYS A 159 -3.15 16.95 8.48
CA LYS A 159 -2.05 16.35 9.25
C LYS A 159 -0.87 17.31 9.42
N ALA A 160 -0.53 18.06 8.38
CA ALA A 160 0.54 19.05 8.42
C ALA A 160 0.22 20.20 9.39
N VAL A 161 -1.00 20.73 9.32
CA VAL A 161 -1.46 21.81 10.21
C VAL A 161 -1.54 21.32 11.66
N SER A 162 -2.15 20.16 11.90
CA SER A 162 -2.30 19.59 13.25
C SER A 162 -0.96 19.28 13.91
N GLY A 163 -0.02 18.74 13.15
CA GLY A 163 1.32 18.45 13.64
C GLY A 163 2.24 19.66 13.66
N ARG A 164 1.83 20.81 13.10
CA ARG A 164 2.67 21.99 12.82
C ARG A 164 4.01 21.64 12.18
N GLN A 165 4.01 20.61 11.33
CA GLN A 165 5.21 20.01 10.75
C GLN A 165 4.95 19.63 9.30
N ALA A 166 6.02 19.39 8.54
CA ALA A 166 5.85 19.01 7.15
C ALA A 166 5.25 17.60 7.02
N VAL A 167 4.59 17.31 5.90
CA VAL A 167 4.08 15.97 5.59
C VAL A 167 4.51 15.58 4.20
N VAL A 168 5.02 14.36 4.04
CA VAL A 168 5.30 13.76 2.74
C VAL A 168 4.10 12.91 2.33
N GLN A 169 3.51 13.24 1.19
CA GLN A 169 2.38 12.53 0.58
C GLN A 169 2.86 11.74 -0.64
N GLY A 170 2.20 10.62 -0.93
CA GLY A 170 2.55 9.70 -2.01
C GLY A 170 3.31 8.48 -1.50
N PRO A 171 4.08 7.77 -2.33
CA PRO A 171 4.14 7.91 -3.79
C PRO A 171 2.80 7.52 -4.42
N ALA A 172 2.27 8.32 -5.34
CA ALA A 172 0.99 8.06 -6.02
C ALA A 172 1.15 8.15 -7.53
N LEU A 173 0.41 7.31 -8.26
CA LEU A 173 0.42 7.32 -9.72
C LEU A 173 -0.43 8.49 -10.22
N SER A 174 0.15 9.34 -11.07
CA SER A 174 -0.57 10.42 -11.74
C SER A 174 -1.36 9.90 -12.94
N ALA A 175 -2.30 10.69 -13.44
CA ALA A 175 -3.05 10.39 -14.67
C ALA A 175 -2.15 10.22 -15.91
N GLU A 176 -0.96 10.83 -15.88
CA GLU A 176 0.06 10.71 -16.94
C GLU A 176 0.98 9.49 -16.75
N GLY A 177 0.68 8.61 -15.79
CA GLY A 177 1.46 7.40 -15.51
C GLY A 177 2.78 7.64 -14.78
N ARG A 178 2.97 8.82 -14.17
CA ARG A 178 4.18 9.16 -13.39
C ARG A 178 3.96 8.92 -11.91
N THR A 179 4.94 8.38 -11.20
CA THR A 179 4.86 8.26 -9.74
C THR A 179 5.34 9.55 -9.08
N LEU A 180 4.40 10.31 -8.54
CA LEU A 180 4.66 11.59 -7.91
C LEU A 180 4.53 11.52 -6.39
N ALA A 181 5.29 12.37 -5.71
CA ALA A 181 5.17 12.63 -4.30
C ALA A 181 5.21 14.13 -4.01
N PHE A 182 4.66 14.52 -2.87
CA PHE A 182 4.52 15.92 -2.49
C PHE A 182 5.00 16.12 -1.06
N VAL A 183 5.90 17.07 -0.86
CA VAL A 183 6.16 17.63 0.47
C VAL A 183 5.19 18.78 0.69
N ARG A 184 4.44 18.75 1.78
CA ARG A 184 3.51 19.82 2.20
C ARG A 184 4.04 20.45 3.47
N ILE A 185 4.34 21.73 3.42
CA ILE A 185 4.90 22.50 4.53
C ILE A 185 3.90 23.60 4.90
N PRO A 186 3.31 23.56 6.10
CA PRO A 186 2.39 24.59 6.54
C PRO A 186 3.18 25.85 6.92
N VAL A 187 2.64 27.01 6.59
CA VAL A 187 3.21 28.33 6.90
C VAL A 187 2.26 29.02 7.86
N PHE A 188 2.78 29.46 9.01
CA PHE A 188 1.98 30.15 10.03
C PHE A 188 2.48 31.58 10.19
N LYS A 189 1.57 32.55 10.26
CA LYS A 189 1.85 33.95 10.62
C LYS A 189 1.04 34.31 11.84
N GLU A 190 1.70 34.90 12.85
CA GLU A 190 1.06 35.30 14.11
C GLU A 190 0.30 34.14 14.80
N GLY A 191 0.83 32.91 14.68
CA GLY A 191 0.21 31.70 15.22
C GLY A 191 -0.83 31.05 14.30
N MET A 192 -1.41 31.81 13.36
CA MET A 192 -2.47 31.37 12.44
C MET A 192 -1.90 30.82 11.11
N LEU A 193 -2.54 29.81 10.55
CA LEU A 193 -2.27 29.24 9.24
C LEU A 193 -2.44 30.30 8.15
N TRP A 194 -1.32 30.68 7.56
CA TRP A 194 -1.28 31.58 6.42
C TRP A 194 -1.50 30.83 5.10
N GLY A 195 -0.92 29.63 4.97
CA GLY A 195 -1.01 28.83 3.75
C GLY A 195 -0.01 27.68 3.74
N PHE A 196 0.35 27.23 2.53
CA PHE A 196 1.24 26.09 2.34
C PHE A 196 2.33 26.39 1.32
N VAL A 197 3.54 25.90 1.60
CA VAL A 197 4.56 25.64 0.57
C VAL A 197 4.45 24.17 0.22
N SER A 198 4.43 23.84 -1.06
CA SER A 198 4.40 22.46 -1.52
C SER A 198 5.46 22.22 -2.57
N MET A 199 6.17 21.11 -2.46
CA MET A 199 7.17 20.68 -3.44
C MET A 199 6.74 19.35 -4.02
N SER A 200 6.61 19.26 -5.34
CA SER A 200 6.32 18.01 -6.03
C SER A 200 7.60 17.43 -6.63
N PHE A 201 7.73 16.12 -6.59
CA PHE A 201 8.88 15.42 -7.18
C PHE A 201 8.48 14.08 -7.78
N ASP A 202 9.25 13.68 -8.79
CA ASP A 202 9.14 12.40 -9.45
C ASP A 202 9.95 11.34 -8.67
N VAL A 203 9.25 10.31 -8.21
CA VAL A 203 9.83 9.27 -7.36
C VAL A 203 10.75 8.34 -8.16
N GLU A 204 10.50 8.14 -9.45
CA GLU A 204 11.41 7.38 -10.32
C GLU A 204 12.72 8.14 -10.51
N LYS A 205 12.67 9.45 -10.76
CA LYS A 205 13.88 10.29 -10.86
C LYS A 205 14.66 10.33 -9.55
N LEU A 206 13.98 10.47 -8.42
CA LEU A 206 14.60 10.43 -7.10
C LEU A 206 15.28 9.07 -6.85
N ALA A 207 14.59 7.97 -7.15
CA ALA A 207 15.14 6.63 -6.98
C ALA A 207 16.38 6.39 -7.86
N ASN A 208 16.39 6.93 -9.07
CA ASN A 208 17.55 6.87 -9.97
C ASN A 208 18.71 7.73 -9.45
N ALA A 209 18.43 8.94 -8.94
CA ALA A 209 19.44 9.80 -8.32
C ALA A 209 20.11 9.12 -7.11
N LEU A 210 19.34 8.38 -6.31
CA LEU A 210 19.81 7.60 -5.17
C LEU A 210 20.30 6.19 -5.55
N ARG A 211 20.26 5.81 -6.83
CA ARG A 211 20.68 4.50 -7.36
C ARG A 211 20.03 3.31 -6.64
N LEU A 212 18.76 3.44 -6.23
CA LEU A 212 18.12 2.45 -5.37
C LEU A 212 18.06 1.04 -5.98
N ARG A 213 17.97 0.91 -7.31
CA ARG A 213 17.97 -0.40 -8.01
C ARG A 213 19.37 -0.93 -8.31
N GLU A 214 20.34 -0.03 -8.51
CA GLU A 214 21.67 -0.38 -9.01
C GLU A 214 22.66 -0.69 -7.87
N GLU A 215 22.43 -0.13 -6.69
CA GLU A 215 23.36 -0.23 -5.56
C GLU A 215 23.56 -1.68 -5.07
N PHE A 216 22.51 -2.50 -5.17
CA PHE A 216 22.54 -3.91 -4.80
C PHE A 216 21.98 -4.79 -5.93
N PRO A 217 22.81 -5.17 -6.91
CA PRO A 217 22.38 -6.01 -8.03
C PRO A 217 21.77 -7.33 -7.57
N GLY A 218 20.62 -7.69 -8.16
CA GLY A 218 19.90 -8.93 -7.83
C GLY A 218 18.95 -8.84 -6.64
N LEU A 219 18.93 -7.71 -5.92
CA LEU A 219 17.88 -7.41 -4.94
C LEU A 219 16.73 -6.66 -5.60
N GLU A 220 15.53 -6.94 -5.12
CA GLU A 220 14.33 -6.21 -5.47
C GLU A 220 14.10 -5.11 -4.43
N VAL A 221 13.76 -3.91 -4.88
CA VAL A 221 13.54 -2.75 -4.01
C VAL A 221 12.18 -2.16 -4.28
N ALA A 222 11.49 -1.76 -3.21
CA ALA A 222 10.22 -1.05 -3.28
C ALA A 222 10.15 0.07 -2.24
N LEU A 223 9.39 1.10 -2.58
CA LEU A 223 8.99 2.17 -1.67
C LEU A 223 7.50 1.97 -1.34
N LEU A 224 7.21 1.82 -0.06
CA LEU A 224 5.87 1.56 0.45
C LEU A 224 5.33 2.78 1.15
N ASN A 225 4.04 3.04 0.99
CA ASN A 225 3.28 3.84 1.92
C ASN A 225 2.71 2.91 3.01
N ILE A 226 3.16 3.11 4.25
CA ILE A 226 2.82 2.25 5.40
C ILE A 226 1.36 2.49 5.84
N GLU A 227 0.87 3.71 5.70
CA GLU A 227 -0.50 4.08 6.11
C GLU A 227 -1.53 3.51 5.12
N GLU A 228 -1.25 3.61 3.82
CA GLU A 228 -2.09 3.05 2.75
C GLU A 228 -1.87 1.55 2.53
N LYS A 229 -0.85 0.94 3.15
CA LYS A 229 -0.41 -0.45 2.93
C LYS A 229 -0.22 -0.77 1.44
N ARG A 230 0.33 0.18 0.70
CA ARG A 230 0.45 0.11 -0.77
C ARG A 230 1.89 0.33 -1.20
N VAL A 231 2.31 -0.42 -2.22
CA VAL A 231 3.58 -0.18 -2.92
C VAL A 231 3.39 1.03 -3.84
N GLY A 232 4.12 2.10 -3.56
CA GLY A 232 4.08 3.32 -4.34
C GLY A 232 5.06 3.32 -5.52
N TRP A 233 6.17 2.58 -5.38
CA TRP A 233 7.22 2.48 -6.40
C TRP A 233 8.03 1.18 -6.24
N GLY A 234 8.58 0.68 -7.34
CA GLY A 234 9.46 -0.50 -7.36
C GLY A 234 8.72 -1.83 -7.42
N THR A 235 9.40 -2.91 -7.01
CA THR A 235 8.91 -4.28 -7.22
C THR A 235 8.03 -4.76 -6.06
N PRO A 236 6.75 -5.13 -6.28
CA PRO A 236 5.85 -5.53 -5.19
C PRO A 236 6.32 -6.73 -4.36
N SER A 237 7.07 -7.68 -4.92
CA SER A 237 7.59 -8.84 -4.18
C SER A 237 8.66 -8.48 -3.15
N ALA A 238 9.28 -7.29 -3.24
CA ALA A 238 10.28 -6.83 -2.27
C ALA A 238 9.71 -6.72 -0.85
N VAL A 239 8.40 -6.51 -0.71
CA VAL A 239 7.70 -6.40 0.60
C VAL A 239 7.78 -7.68 1.44
N ASN A 240 8.09 -8.83 0.81
CA ASN A 240 8.29 -10.11 1.50
C ASN A 240 9.67 -10.21 2.18
N GLY A 241 10.57 -9.26 1.90
CA GLY A 241 11.91 -9.21 2.48
C GLY A 241 11.99 -8.38 3.76
N THR A 242 13.00 -7.52 3.86
CA THR A 242 13.19 -6.61 5.01
C THR A 242 12.61 -5.24 4.71
N VAL A 243 11.78 -4.73 5.63
CA VAL A 243 11.13 -3.42 5.51
C VAL A 243 11.67 -2.48 6.59
N VAL A 244 12.20 -1.33 6.18
CA VAL A 244 12.76 -0.31 7.08
C VAL A 244 11.98 1.00 6.92
N PRO A 245 11.35 1.52 7.98
CA PRO A 245 10.63 2.78 7.92
C PRO A 245 11.59 3.97 7.74
N ILE A 246 11.20 4.89 6.89
CA ILE A 246 11.91 6.16 6.65
C ILE A 246 11.46 7.16 7.69
N ARG A 247 12.41 7.89 8.29
CA ARG A 247 12.13 8.96 9.24
C ARG A 247 12.85 10.24 8.83
N ALA A 248 12.19 11.37 8.98
CA ALA A 248 12.79 12.69 8.81
C ALA A 248 12.52 13.55 10.05
N ARG A 249 13.37 14.55 10.27
CA ARG A 249 13.18 15.54 11.34
C ARG A 249 12.06 16.50 10.94
N ASP A 250 11.22 16.88 11.90
CA ASP A 250 10.14 17.88 11.74
C ASP A 250 9.20 17.62 10.55
N ALA A 251 9.02 16.33 10.22
CA ALA A 251 8.14 15.90 9.16
C ALA A 251 7.54 14.52 9.42
N VAL A 252 6.29 14.33 9.01
CA VAL A 252 5.68 13.00 8.94
C VAL A 252 5.94 12.39 7.57
N VAL A 253 6.63 11.26 7.57
CA VAL A 253 6.94 10.48 6.37
C VAL A 253 6.32 9.09 6.52
N PRO A 254 5.20 8.80 5.85
CA PRO A 254 4.51 7.52 5.98
C PRO A 254 5.16 6.44 5.10
N TRP A 255 6.48 6.47 4.89
CA TRP A 255 7.17 5.63 3.92
C TRP A 255 8.07 4.58 4.56
N ALA A 256 8.24 3.45 3.88
CA ALA A 256 9.28 2.47 4.17
C ALA A 256 9.97 2.00 2.89
N ILE A 257 11.25 1.64 3.00
CA ILE A 257 11.93 0.89 1.95
C ILE A 257 11.80 -0.60 2.26
N ALA A 258 11.31 -1.37 1.30
CA ALA A 258 11.43 -2.82 1.33
C ALA A 258 12.52 -3.28 0.38
N VAL A 259 13.33 -4.23 0.85
CA VAL A 259 14.32 -4.93 0.03
C VAL A 259 14.09 -6.42 0.18
N GLY A 260 13.92 -7.09 -0.95
CA GLY A 260 13.72 -8.52 -1.02
C GLY A 260 14.56 -9.17 -2.11
N THR A 261 14.36 -10.46 -2.27
CA THR A 261 14.94 -11.26 -3.35
C THR A 261 13.81 -11.79 -4.23
N ALA A 262 14.04 -11.86 -5.54
CA ALA A 262 13.07 -12.46 -6.45
C ALA A 262 12.79 -13.93 -6.09
N HIS A 263 13.81 -14.63 -5.54
CA HIS A 263 13.75 -16.05 -5.19
C HIS A 263 14.27 -16.25 -3.77
N PRO A 264 13.42 -16.07 -2.73
CA PRO A 264 13.84 -16.20 -1.35
C PRO A 264 14.38 -17.61 -1.08
N ALA A 265 15.52 -17.72 -0.36
CA ALA A 265 16.18 -19.01 -0.12
C ALA A 265 15.23 -20.00 0.57
N GLY A 266 14.30 -19.49 1.37
CA GLY A 266 13.23 -20.28 1.99
C GLY A 266 12.31 -21.00 1.00
N GLN A 267 12.06 -20.47 -0.20
CA GLN A 267 11.28 -21.17 -1.24
C GLN A 267 12.11 -22.21 -1.99
N VAL A 268 13.35 -21.87 -2.36
CA VAL A 268 14.26 -22.79 -3.06
C VAL A 268 14.54 -24.02 -2.19
N LEU A 269 14.72 -23.83 -0.89
CA LEU A 269 15.03 -24.93 0.01
C LEU A 269 13.82 -25.80 0.39
N LYS A 270 12.58 -25.35 0.21
CA LYS A 270 11.39 -26.23 0.32
C LYS A 270 11.46 -27.37 -0.69
N TRP A 271 11.85 -27.06 -1.93
CA TRP A 271 12.05 -28.07 -2.97
C TRP A 271 13.20 -29.02 -2.65
N ALA A 272 14.30 -28.50 -2.10
CA ALA A 272 15.43 -29.34 -1.69
C ALA A 272 15.06 -30.30 -0.55
N VAL A 273 14.21 -29.90 0.42
CA VAL A 273 13.67 -30.80 1.45
C VAL A 273 12.81 -31.89 0.83
N LEU A 274 11.91 -31.55 -0.11
CA LEU A 274 11.04 -32.52 -0.78
C LEU A 274 11.87 -33.55 -1.58
N LEU A 275 12.92 -33.09 -2.28
CA LEU A 275 13.83 -33.96 -3.02
C LEU A 275 14.65 -34.87 -2.09
N LEU A 276 15.14 -34.34 -0.95
CA LEU A 276 15.82 -35.15 0.07
C LEU A 276 14.90 -36.21 0.68
N ALA A 277 13.65 -35.84 1.01
CA ALA A 277 12.66 -36.77 1.54
C ALA A 277 12.29 -37.87 0.51
N ALA A 278 12.13 -37.50 -0.76
CA ALA A 278 11.89 -38.46 -1.84
C ALA A 278 13.09 -39.41 -2.04
N GLY A 279 14.31 -38.88 -2.03
CA GLY A 279 15.55 -39.67 -2.11
C GLY A 279 15.68 -40.65 -0.94
N LEU A 280 15.40 -40.19 0.28
CA LEU A 280 15.42 -41.03 1.48
C LEU A 280 14.36 -42.14 1.41
N GLY A 281 13.15 -41.81 0.95
CA GLY A 281 12.08 -42.78 0.73
C GLY A 281 12.46 -43.87 -0.30
N ALA A 282 13.13 -43.48 -1.39
CA ALA A 282 13.63 -44.42 -2.40
C ALA A 282 14.70 -45.36 -1.85
N VAL A 283 15.64 -44.86 -1.03
CA VAL A 283 16.67 -45.67 -0.37
C VAL A 283 16.04 -46.66 0.61
N LEU A 284 15.08 -46.24 1.43
CA LEU A 284 14.37 -47.11 2.36
C LEU A 284 13.58 -48.21 1.63
N LEU A 285 12.92 -47.88 0.51
CA LEU A 285 12.23 -48.85 -0.34
C LEU A 285 13.20 -49.86 -0.97
N ALA A 286 14.36 -49.41 -1.43
CA ALA A 286 15.40 -50.29 -1.98
C ALA A 286 15.96 -51.24 -0.92
N VAL A 287 16.28 -50.74 0.27
CA VAL A 287 16.73 -51.57 1.41
C VAL A 287 15.64 -52.57 1.82
N PHE A 288 14.38 -52.16 1.85
CA PHE A 288 13.25 -53.05 2.15
C PHE A 288 13.05 -54.12 1.06
N ALA A 289 13.20 -53.77 -0.21
CA ALA A 289 13.13 -54.71 -1.33
C ALA A 289 14.26 -55.74 -1.29
N LEU A 290 15.49 -55.32 -0.97
CA LEU A 290 16.67 -56.18 -0.80
C LEU A 290 16.58 -57.10 0.43
N ASN A 291 15.86 -56.69 1.48
CA ASN A 291 15.65 -57.48 2.70
C ASN A 291 14.36 -58.33 2.69
N ARG A 292 13.62 -58.41 1.56
CA ARG A 292 12.50 -59.35 1.47
C ARG A 292 13.02 -60.79 1.61
N PRO A 293 12.56 -61.57 2.60
CA PRO A 293 12.89 -62.99 2.66
C PRO A 293 12.36 -63.64 1.38
N GLY A 294 13.22 -64.40 0.70
CA GLY A 294 12.91 -65.01 -0.58
C GLY A 294 11.56 -65.70 -0.56
N ARG A 295 10.61 -65.20 -1.35
CA ARG A 295 9.54 -66.05 -1.85
C ARG A 295 10.23 -67.10 -2.70
N ALA A 296 10.40 -68.30 -2.14
CA ALA A 296 10.68 -69.48 -2.93
C ALA A 296 9.57 -69.56 -3.99
N ALA A 297 9.90 -69.20 -5.23
CA ALA A 297 9.09 -69.56 -6.37
C ALA A 297 9.13 -71.08 -6.40
N ALA A 298 8.01 -71.71 -6.03
CA ALA A 298 7.81 -73.12 -6.25
C ALA A 298 7.96 -73.37 -7.75
N VAL A 299 9.07 -74.00 -8.13
CA VAL A 299 9.24 -74.60 -9.44
C VAL A 299 8.17 -75.68 -9.56
N ARG A 300 7.02 -75.33 -10.13
CA ARG A 300 6.10 -76.33 -10.68
C ARG A 300 6.77 -76.86 -11.94
N SER A 301 7.27 -78.08 -11.83
CA SER A 301 7.56 -78.96 -12.96
C SER A 301 6.30 -79.05 -13.81
N GLY A 302 6.32 -78.38 -14.96
CA GLY A 302 5.32 -78.45 -16.01
C GLY A 302 6.06 -78.67 -17.31
N SER A 303 5.93 -79.87 -17.85
CA SER A 303 6.57 -80.35 -19.07
C SER A 303 6.38 -79.38 -20.23
N MET A 304 7.49 -79.08 -20.91
CA MET A 304 7.53 -78.35 -22.16
C MET A 304 6.92 -79.22 -23.27
N VAL A 305 5.65 -78.97 -23.61
CA VAL A 305 5.08 -79.41 -24.90
C VAL A 305 5.26 -78.22 -25.85
N ILE A 306 6.14 -78.41 -26.83
CA ILE A 306 6.31 -77.48 -27.95
C ILE A 306 5.19 -77.79 -28.94
N GLU A 307 4.17 -76.93 -29.00
CA GLU A 307 3.26 -76.92 -30.15
C GLU A 307 3.84 -76.05 -31.27
N PRO A 308 3.78 -76.51 -32.53
CA PRO A 308 4.34 -75.78 -33.66
C PRO A 308 3.52 -74.54 -33.99
N PHE A 309 4.24 -73.44 -34.23
CA PHE A 309 3.73 -72.14 -34.66
C PHE A 309 3.00 -72.25 -36.01
N VAL A 310 1.71 -71.88 -36.04
CA VAL A 310 0.93 -71.68 -37.27
C VAL A 310 0.59 -70.19 -37.38
N PRO A 311 1.07 -69.46 -38.42
CA PRO A 311 0.69 -68.07 -38.62
C PRO A 311 -0.62 -67.98 -39.40
N GLY A 312 -1.62 -67.24 -38.89
CA GLY A 312 -2.88 -67.09 -39.59
C GLY A 312 -3.85 -66.02 -39.07
N LYS A 313 -3.81 -64.86 -39.75
CA LYS A 313 -4.93 -63.94 -40.09
C LYS A 313 -5.64 -63.12 -39.00
N VAL A 314 -5.35 -61.81 -39.08
CA VAL A 314 -6.27 -60.65 -39.15
C VAL A 314 -7.71 -60.86 -38.69
N GLY A 315 -8.09 -60.11 -37.64
CA GLY A 315 -9.47 -59.81 -37.28
C GLY A 315 -9.59 -58.52 -36.48
N ARG A 316 -10.06 -57.45 -37.13
CA ARG A 316 -10.54 -56.21 -36.51
C ARG A 316 -11.53 -56.52 -35.39
N LYS A 317 -11.40 -55.85 -34.25
CA LYS A 317 -12.54 -55.35 -33.46
C LYS A 317 -12.13 -54.19 -32.55
N THR A 318 -12.68 -53.03 -32.88
CA THR A 318 -12.90 -51.84 -32.07
C THR A 318 -13.58 -52.18 -30.75
N GLU A 319 -13.09 -51.61 -29.65
CA GLU A 319 -13.92 -51.23 -28.51
C GLU A 319 -13.19 -50.14 -27.71
N ALA A 320 -13.81 -48.94 -27.69
CA ALA A 320 -13.36 -47.76 -26.99
C ALA A 320 -13.67 -47.87 -25.49
N LYS A 321 -12.72 -47.48 -24.64
CA LYS A 321 -12.89 -47.39 -23.19
C LYS A 321 -13.09 -45.91 -22.80
N PRO A 322 -14.00 -45.56 -21.86
CA PRO A 322 -14.35 -44.17 -21.58
C PRO A 322 -13.19 -43.42 -20.90
N GLN A 323 -12.93 -42.19 -21.34
CA GLN A 323 -12.07 -41.23 -20.64
C GLN A 323 -12.73 -40.75 -19.33
N PRO A 324 -11.96 -40.52 -18.25
CA PRO A 324 -12.47 -39.86 -17.05
C PRO A 324 -12.71 -38.36 -17.30
N PRO A 325 -13.56 -37.69 -16.49
CA PRO A 325 -13.94 -36.30 -16.73
C PRO A 325 -12.75 -35.33 -16.53
N PRO A 326 -12.80 -34.12 -17.12
CA PRO A 326 -11.70 -33.17 -17.05
C PRO A 326 -11.47 -32.70 -15.61
N SER A 327 -10.20 -32.62 -15.21
CA SER A 327 -9.75 -32.03 -13.95
C SER A 327 -10.17 -30.56 -13.83
N GLU A 328 -10.41 -30.10 -12.59
CA GLU A 328 -10.79 -28.72 -12.21
C GLU A 328 -9.96 -27.60 -12.90
N GLN A 329 -8.74 -27.89 -13.34
CA GLN A 329 -7.89 -26.96 -14.09
C GLN A 329 -8.43 -26.62 -15.49
N ALA A 330 -9.11 -27.56 -16.16
CA ALA A 330 -9.73 -27.31 -17.47
C ALA A 330 -11.00 -26.46 -17.35
N GLU A 331 -11.74 -26.61 -16.24
CA GLU A 331 -12.93 -25.82 -15.95
C GLU A 331 -12.57 -24.39 -15.52
N GLN A 332 -11.44 -24.22 -14.82
CA GLN A 332 -10.91 -22.91 -14.46
C GLN A 332 -10.34 -22.17 -15.69
N GLN A 333 -9.60 -22.85 -16.57
CA GLN A 333 -9.12 -22.26 -17.83
C GLN A 333 -10.27 -21.87 -18.77
N ALA A 334 -11.36 -22.65 -18.82
CA ALA A 334 -12.54 -22.28 -19.60
C ALA A 334 -13.27 -21.06 -19.01
N ARG A 335 -13.30 -20.90 -17.68
CA ARG A 335 -13.88 -19.74 -17.00
C ARG A 335 -13.05 -18.48 -17.17
N ASP A 336 -11.72 -18.62 -17.12
CA ASP A 336 -10.80 -17.49 -17.29
C ASP A 336 -10.80 -17.02 -18.77
N ALA A 337 -10.83 -17.95 -19.73
CA ALA A 337 -10.99 -17.63 -21.16
C ALA A 337 -12.36 -17.00 -21.48
N ALA A 338 -13.44 -17.43 -20.82
CA ALA A 338 -14.77 -16.82 -20.97
C ALA A 338 -14.85 -15.42 -20.33
N LYS A 339 -14.07 -15.16 -19.27
CA LYS A 339 -13.94 -13.83 -18.67
C LYS A 339 -13.15 -12.87 -19.55
N GLU A 340 -12.08 -13.36 -20.19
CA GLU A 340 -11.28 -12.56 -21.12
C GLU A 340 -12.08 -12.16 -22.37
N ALA A 341 -12.82 -13.12 -22.95
CA ALA A 341 -13.70 -12.83 -24.09
C ALA A 341 -14.87 -11.89 -23.73
N ALA A 342 -15.41 -11.97 -22.50
CA ALA A 342 -16.45 -11.06 -22.04
C ALA A 342 -15.93 -9.64 -21.70
N MET A 343 -14.63 -9.50 -21.42
CA MET A 343 -14.00 -8.20 -21.15
C MET A 343 -13.64 -7.48 -22.45
N GLU A 344 -13.29 -8.21 -23.50
CA GLU A 344 -13.04 -7.68 -24.84
C GLU A 344 -14.33 -7.20 -25.52
N GLU A 345 -15.47 -7.90 -25.31
CA GLU A 345 -16.79 -7.50 -25.86
C GLU A 345 -17.42 -6.28 -25.13
N LEU A 346 -16.90 -5.91 -23.95
CA LEU A 346 -17.33 -4.73 -23.18
C LEU A 346 -16.51 -3.46 -23.52
N GLU A 347 -15.31 -3.58 -24.08
CA GLU A 347 -14.52 -2.44 -24.58
C GLU A 347 -14.93 -1.98 -26.00
N GLU A 348 -15.57 -2.83 -26.79
CA GLU A 348 -16.00 -2.50 -28.17
C GLU A 348 -17.34 -1.72 -28.25
N LYS A 349 -17.99 -1.42 -27.10
CA LYS A 349 -19.33 -0.82 -27.07
C LYS A 349 -19.47 0.48 -26.27
N ALA A 350 -18.40 1.27 -26.15
CA ALA A 350 -18.46 2.63 -25.65
C ALA A 350 -18.75 3.64 -26.78
N PRO A 351 -19.74 4.56 -26.64
CA PRO A 351 -20.07 5.52 -27.69
C PRO A 351 -18.98 6.59 -27.87
N SER A 352 -18.60 6.81 -29.12
CA SER A 352 -17.69 7.87 -29.58
C SER A 352 -18.18 9.27 -29.19
N ALA A 353 -17.31 10.04 -28.55
CA ALA A 353 -17.51 11.46 -28.25
C ALA A 353 -17.64 12.30 -29.55
N PRO A 354 -18.45 13.38 -29.55
CA PRO A 354 -18.63 14.22 -30.74
C PRO A 354 -17.42 15.11 -31.03
N GLU A 355 -17.14 15.29 -32.32
CA GLU A 355 -16.09 16.17 -32.89
C GLU A 355 -16.17 17.62 -32.37
N PRO A 356 -15.01 18.33 -32.29
CA PRO A 356 -14.98 19.72 -31.90
C PRO A 356 -15.54 20.62 -33.02
N ALA A 357 -16.45 21.51 -32.64
CA ALA A 357 -17.01 22.53 -33.51
C ALA A 357 -15.92 23.50 -34.01
N ALA A 358 -15.94 23.76 -35.31
CA ALA A 358 -15.06 24.69 -36.01
C ALA A 358 -15.23 26.14 -35.52
N GLU A 359 -14.11 26.84 -35.35
CA GLU A 359 -14.06 28.28 -35.15
C GLU A 359 -14.56 29.03 -36.41
N PRO A 360 -15.36 30.11 -36.27
CA PRO A 360 -15.69 30.96 -37.40
C PRO A 360 -14.53 31.90 -37.75
N SER A 361 -14.22 31.97 -39.05
CA SER A 361 -13.22 32.86 -39.66
C SER A 361 -13.57 34.36 -39.51
N PRO A 362 -12.57 35.27 -39.53
CA PRO A 362 -12.82 36.70 -39.49
C PRO A 362 -13.29 37.23 -40.85
N GLY A 363 -14.52 37.72 -40.91
CA GLY A 363 -15.06 38.49 -42.04
C GLY A 363 -14.70 39.99 -41.96
N PRO A 364 -14.77 40.73 -43.08
CA PRO A 364 -14.00 41.96 -43.29
C PRO A 364 -14.60 43.20 -42.62
N ALA A 365 -13.71 44.16 -42.39
CA ALA A 365 -14.01 45.52 -41.94
C ALA A 365 -15.10 46.19 -42.79
N SER A 366 -16.14 46.70 -42.14
CA SER A 366 -16.96 47.78 -42.69
C SER A 366 -17.13 48.89 -41.66
N SER A 367 -16.51 50.01 -42.01
CA SER A 367 -16.78 51.36 -41.52
C SER A 367 -18.27 51.65 -41.40
N PHE A 368 -18.71 52.14 -40.24
CA PHE A 368 -19.80 53.12 -40.17
C PHE A 368 -19.49 54.18 -39.13
N ALA A 369 -19.62 55.41 -39.60
CA ALA A 369 -19.27 56.65 -38.93
C ALA A 369 -20.17 56.93 -37.72
N SER A 370 -19.57 57.66 -36.80
CA SER A 370 -20.08 58.17 -35.55
C SER A 370 -21.20 59.21 -35.73
N GLU A 371 -22.32 59.00 -35.04
CA GLU A 371 -23.15 60.09 -34.51
C GLU A 371 -23.46 59.80 -33.03
N PRO A 372 -23.32 60.79 -32.12
CA PRO A 372 -23.53 60.59 -30.70
C PRO A 372 -25.03 60.69 -30.38
N ILE A 373 -25.68 59.53 -30.17
CA ILE A 373 -27.00 59.48 -29.53
C ILE A 373 -26.76 59.57 -28.01
N VAL A 374 -27.04 60.75 -27.43
CA VAL A 374 -27.09 60.92 -25.97
C VAL A 374 -28.38 60.28 -25.46
N GLN A 375 -28.33 58.99 -25.11
CA GLN A 375 -29.34 58.36 -24.27
C GLN A 375 -29.01 58.64 -22.78
N PRO A 376 -29.99 59.03 -21.95
CA PRO A 376 -29.78 59.09 -20.51
C PRO A 376 -29.43 57.69 -20.01
N LEU A 377 -28.33 57.57 -19.25
CA LEU A 377 -27.94 56.34 -18.57
C LEU A 377 -29.15 55.78 -17.78
N PRO A 378 -29.54 54.51 -18.00
CA PRO A 378 -30.49 53.83 -17.11
C PRO A 378 -29.95 53.96 -15.69
N GLN A 379 -30.76 54.50 -14.77
CA GLN A 379 -30.37 54.52 -13.38
C GLN A 379 -30.13 53.07 -12.93
N PRO A 380 -29.05 52.79 -12.17
CA PRO A 380 -28.76 51.45 -11.72
C PRO A 380 -29.96 50.96 -10.92
N ILE A 381 -30.60 49.92 -11.42
CA ILE A 381 -31.53 49.10 -10.64
C ILE A 381 -30.68 48.65 -9.45
N SER A 382 -31.01 49.13 -8.25
CA SER A 382 -30.36 48.71 -7.00
C SER A 382 -30.56 47.21 -6.83
N GLN A 383 -29.66 46.42 -7.41
CA GLN A 383 -29.50 45.03 -7.03
C GLN A 383 -29.14 45.06 -5.54
N PRO A 384 -29.86 44.34 -4.66
CA PRO A 384 -29.42 44.22 -3.28
C PRO A 384 -27.98 43.70 -3.31
N ALA A 385 -27.10 44.36 -2.56
CA ALA A 385 -25.73 43.90 -2.39
C ALA A 385 -25.76 42.40 -2.03
N PRO A 386 -24.86 41.56 -2.59
CA PRO A 386 -24.87 40.13 -2.33
C PRO A 386 -24.89 39.89 -0.82
N ARG A 387 -25.91 39.15 -0.33
CA ARG A 387 -26.01 38.79 1.09
C ARG A 387 -24.75 38.03 1.46
N CYS A 388 -23.98 38.58 2.39
CA CYS A 388 -22.81 37.92 2.93
C CYS A 388 -23.29 36.89 3.97
N ILE A 389 -23.30 35.62 3.58
CA ILE A 389 -23.77 34.49 4.41
C ILE A 389 -22.84 34.35 5.63
N SER A 390 -23.43 34.26 6.82
CA SER A 390 -22.75 34.10 8.11
C SER A 390 -22.90 32.67 8.65
N VAL A 391 -21.79 31.99 8.92
CA VAL A 391 -21.76 30.58 9.33
C VAL A 391 -21.11 30.45 10.72
N LEU A 392 -21.78 29.75 11.64
CA LEU A 392 -21.18 29.35 12.92
C LEU A 392 -20.46 28.01 12.74
N VAL A 393 -19.22 27.90 13.20
CA VAL A 393 -18.46 26.64 13.21
C VAL A 393 -18.27 26.18 14.65
N VAL A 394 -18.70 24.97 14.97
CA VAL A 394 -18.59 24.37 16.31
C VAL A 394 -17.73 23.12 16.20
N ASP A 395 -16.49 23.19 16.68
CA ASP A 395 -15.51 22.08 16.60
C ASP A 395 -14.48 22.23 17.72
N ASP A 396 -14.17 21.15 18.43
CA ASP A 396 -13.26 21.18 19.58
C ASP A 396 -11.79 21.32 19.15
N SER A 397 -11.45 20.88 17.93
CA SER A 397 -10.11 21.01 17.37
C SER A 397 -9.86 22.41 16.79
N GLU A 398 -8.91 23.13 17.39
CA GLU A 398 -8.45 24.43 16.89
C GLU A 398 -8.03 24.38 15.42
N VAL A 399 -7.36 23.31 15.04
CA VAL A 399 -6.88 23.09 13.68
C VAL A 399 -8.04 22.94 12.71
N ASN A 400 -9.08 22.18 13.09
CA ASN A 400 -10.27 22.04 12.24
C ASN A 400 -11.00 23.38 12.11
N ARG A 401 -11.17 24.11 13.22
CA ARG A 401 -11.80 25.45 13.21
C ARG A 401 -11.06 26.37 12.25
N GLU A 402 -9.74 26.50 12.39
CA GLU A 402 -8.92 27.34 11.53
C GLU A 402 -9.04 26.94 10.06
N PHE A 403 -9.00 25.64 9.79
CA PHE A 403 -9.13 25.13 8.44
C PHE A 403 -10.48 25.51 7.83
N ILE A 404 -11.59 25.19 8.49
CA ILE A 404 -12.96 25.46 8.03
C ILE A 404 -13.18 26.97 7.85
N LEU A 405 -12.73 27.80 8.79
CA LEU A 405 -12.78 29.26 8.67
C LEU A 405 -12.07 29.73 7.40
N ARG A 406 -10.92 29.14 7.07
CA ARG A 406 -10.20 29.46 5.83
C ARG A 406 -10.97 29.03 4.60
N MET A 407 -11.58 27.84 4.62
CA MET A 407 -12.41 27.35 3.50
C MET A 407 -13.55 28.33 3.21
N LEU A 408 -14.27 28.73 4.26
CA LEU A 408 -15.40 29.66 4.17
C LEU A 408 -14.95 31.05 3.69
N ALA A 409 -13.84 31.57 4.22
CA ALA A 409 -13.30 32.87 3.85
C ALA A 409 -12.89 32.95 2.37
N LEU A 410 -12.31 31.88 1.80
CA LEU A 410 -11.95 31.82 0.38
C LEU A 410 -13.15 31.99 -0.56
N LYS A 411 -14.36 31.73 -0.07
CA LYS A 411 -15.61 31.75 -0.84
C LYS A 411 -16.52 32.92 -0.45
N GLY A 412 -16.00 33.86 0.34
CA GLY A 412 -16.70 35.10 0.70
C GLY A 412 -17.72 34.95 1.83
N TYR A 413 -17.76 33.81 2.51
CA TYR A 413 -18.59 33.62 3.71
C TYR A 413 -17.96 34.32 4.90
N ARG A 414 -18.79 34.91 5.76
CA ARG A 414 -18.37 35.28 7.12
C ARG A 414 -18.53 34.04 8.00
N ALA A 415 -17.54 33.79 8.82
CA ALA A 415 -17.61 32.67 9.74
C ALA A 415 -16.99 33.02 11.09
N GLU A 416 -17.60 32.49 12.15
CA GLU A 416 -17.09 32.58 13.51
C GLU A 416 -17.06 31.17 14.08
N ALA A 417 -15.98 30.82 14.78
CA ALA A 417 -15.78 29.47 15.29
C ALA A 417 -15.70 29.46 16.81
N VAL A 418 -16.32 28.45 17.42
CA VAL A 418 -16.33 28.22 18.86
C VAL A 418 -15.90 26.78 19.18
N ALA A 419 -15.30 26.60 20.35
CA ALA A 419 -14.63 25.35 20.71
C ALA A 419 -15.54 24.30 21.37
N SER A 420 -16.80 24.63 21.68
CA SER A 420 -17.71 23.69 22.35
C SER A 420 -19.18 24.03 22.08
N ALA A 421 -20.06 23.07 22.36
CA ALA A 421 -21.50 23.27 22.28
C ALA A 421 -22.01 24.33 23.25
N GLU A 422 -21.43 24.44 24.45
CA GLU A 422 -21.79 25.47 25.44
C GLU A 422 -21.44 26.86 24.91
N ALA A 423 -20.26 27.04 24.33
CA ALA A 423 -19.87 28.30 23.69
C ALA A 423 -20.78 28.64 22.50
N ALA A 424 -21.22 27.63 21.74
CA ALA A 424 -22.21 27.80 20.68
C ALA A 424 -23.56 28.30 21.23
N LEU A 425 -24.01 27.78 22.37
CA LEU A 425 -25.24 28.25 23.02
C LEU A 425 -25.13 29.69 23.53
N GLU A 426 -23.97 30.11 24.04
CA GLU A 426 -23.77 31.51 24.46
C GLU A 426 -23.77 32.46 23.27
N ILE A 427 -23.02 32.16 22.21
CA ILE A 427 -22.93 33.05 21.05
C ILE A 427 -24.27 33.16 20.29
N LEU A 428 -25.07 32.10 20.26
CA LEU A 428 -26.41 32.10 19.66
C LEU A 428 -27.44 32.94 20.42
N LYS A 429 -27.15 33.37 21.66
CA LYS A 429 -27.99 34.36 22.38
C LYS A 429 -27.72 35.77 21.89
N GLU A 430 -26.51 36.05 21.43
CA GLU A 430 -26.05 37.39 21.07
C GLU A 430 -26.09 37.66 19.56
N LYS A 431 -25.87 36.61 18.76
CA LYS A 431 -25.71 36.71 17.31
C LYS A 431 -26.58 35.70 16.58
N THR A 432 -27.03 36.09 15.39
CA THR A 432 -27.73 35.22 14.45
C THR A 432 -26.78 34.76 13.35
N PHE A 433 -26.95 33.52 12.92
CA PHE A 433 -26.21 32.93 11.80
C PHE A 433 -27.20 32.38 10.78
N ASP A 434 -26.76 32.24 9.53
CA ASP A 434 -27.56 31.66 8.45
C ASP A 434 -27.45 30.13 8.45
N ALA A 435 -26.35 29.58 8.97
CA ALA A 435 -26.16 28.15 9.20
C ALA A 435 -25.14 27.89 10.31
N ALA A 436 -25.15 26.68 10.87
CA ALA A 436 -24.09 26.18 11.74
C ALA A 436 -23.52 24.85 11.23
N LEU A 437 -22.20 24.76 11.13
CA LEU A 437 -21.44 23.53 10.94
C LEU A 437 -21.04 23.01 12.33
N VAL A 438 -21.47 21.81 12.70
CA VAL A 438 -21.32 21.30 14.08
C VAL A 438 -20.64 19.94 14.06
N ASP A 439 -19.51 19.80 14.77
CA ASP A 439 -18.88 18.52 14.99
C ASP A 439 -19.80 17.59 15.81
N CYS A 440 -20.03 16.40 15.28
CA CYS A 440 -20.81 15.36 15.95
C CYS A 440 -20.15 14.89 17.24
N ILE A 441 -18.82 14.89 17.31
CA ILE A 441 -18.07 14.32 18.43
C ILE A 441 -17.28 15.44 19.10
N MET A 442 -17.70 15.84 20.30
CA MET A 442 -16.99 16.82 21.13
C MET A 442 -16.99 16.38 22.60
N PRO A 443 -15.98 16.76 23.39
CA PRO A 443 -15.99 16.57 24.84
C PRO A 443 -17.16 17.30 25.50
N GLY A 444 -17.77 16.68 26.52
CA GLY A 444 -18.91 17.28 27.23
C GLY A 444 -20.20 17.13 26.45
N MET A 445 -20.81 18.25 26.05
CA MET A 445 -22.00 18.25 25.21
C MET A 445 -21.62 18.05 23.74
N ASP A 446 -22.01 16.90 23.17
CA ASP A 446 -21.74 16.55 21.78
C ASP A 446 -22.67 17.28 20.78
N GLY A 447 -22.36 17.18 19.49
CA GLY A 447 -23.12 17.85 18.43
C GLY A 447 -24.59 17.37 18.34
N TYR A 448 -24.86 16.09 18.62
CA TYR A 448 -26.23 15.56 18.60
C TYR A 448 -27.07 16.09 19.77
N ALA A 449 -26.47 16.23 20.95
CA ALA A 449 -27.10 16.87 22.09
C ALA A 449 -27.38 18.35 21.80
N LEU A 450 -26.44 19.06 21.16
CA LEU A 450 -26.61 20.46 20.76
C LEU A 450 -27.78 20.63 19.78
N ALA A 451 -27.83 19.80 18.73
CA ALA A 451 -28.92 19.83 17.75
C ALA A 451 -30.28 19.58 18.42
N ARG A 452 -30.39 18.54 19.25
CA ARG A 452 -31.63 18.24 19.99
C ARG A 452 -32.05 19.38 20.91
N TYR A 453 -31.08 20.01 21.61
CA TYR A 453 -31.34 21.15 22.47
C TYR A 453 -31.91 22.34 21.67
N LEU A 454 -31.29 22.68 20.54
CA LEU A 454 -31.72 23.78 19.69
C LEU A 454 -33.13 23.53 19.10
N ARG A 455 -33.39 22.31 18.60
CA ARG A 455 -34.70 21.93 18.07
C ARG A 455 -35.78 21.89 19.15
N GLY A 456 -35.46 21.42 20.36
CA GLY A 456 -36.37 21.44 21.51
C GLY A 456 -36.80 22.85 21.93
N ARG A 457 -36.03 23.88 21.57
CA ARG A 457 -36.36 25.30 21.76
C ARG A 457 -36.98 25.96 20.52
N GLY A 458 -37.31 25.19 19.49
CA GLY A 458 -37.92 25.69 18.26
C GLY A 458 -36.96 26.42 17.32
N SER A 459 -35.65 26.26 17.48
CA SER A 459 -34.68 26.85 16.56
C SER A 459 -34.83 26.28 15.15
N THR A 460 -34.95 27.15 14.17
CA THR A 460 -34.99 26.82 12.74
C THR A 460 -33.65 27.06 12.04
N LEU A 461 -32.58 27.35 12.80
CA LEU A 461 -31.24 27.51 12.27
C LEU A 461 -30.83 26.26 11.48
N PRO A 462 -30.44 26.37 10.20
CA PRO A 462 -29.81 25.29 9.46
C PRO A 462 -28.61 24.68 10.20
N LEU A 463 -28.65 23.38 10.47
CA LEU A 463 -27.58 22.65 11.12
C LEU A 463 -26.98 21.61 10.17
N VAL A 464 -25.67 21.66 9.96
CA VAL A 464 -24.91 20.67 9.20
C VAL A 464 -24.03 19.88 10.18
N ALA A 465 -24.26 18.58 10.26
CA ALA A 465 -23.42 17.67 11.02
C ALA A 465 -22.06 17.51 10.33
N MET A 466 -20.97 17.56 11.08
CA MET A 466 -19.63 17.19 10.62
C MET A 466 -19.21 15.90 11.35
N SER A 467 -19.18 14.78 10.65
CA SER A 467 -18.97 13.46 11.26
C SER A 467 -17.74 12.75 10.68
N PRO A 468 -16.95 12.00 11.49
CA PRO A 468 -15.89 11.15 10.94
C PRO A 468 -16.43 9.85 10.31
N ARG A 469 -17.73 9.56 10.44
CA ARG A 469 -18.36 8.33 9.93
C ARG A 469 -19.09 8.57 8.62
N HIS A 470 -19.07 7.54 7.77
CA HIS A 470 -19.81 7.50 6.51
C HIS A 470 -20.53 6.15 6.40
N ASP A 471 -21.66 6.03 7.10
CA ASP A 471 -22.52 4.86 7.07
C ASP A 471 -24.00 5.27 7.22
N PRO A 472 -24.95 4.42 6.79
CA PRO A 472 -26.37 4.74 6.84
C PRO A 472 -26.91 4.99 8.27
N GLU A 473 -26.28 4.40 9.28
CA GLU A 473 -26.68 4.60 10.68
C GLU A 473 -26.35 6.02 11.14
N GLU A 474 -25.19 6.54 10.73
CA GLU A 474 -24.76 7.91 11.00
C GLU A 474 -25.70 8.94 10.36
N GLU A 475 -26.17 8.69 9.13
CA GLU A 475 -27.19 9.53 8.48
C GLU A 475 -28.50 9.55 9.26
N SER A 476 -28.98 8.39 9.72
CA SER A 476 -30.20 8.29 10.55
C SER A 476 -30.03 9.04 11.87
N ARG A 477 -28.90 8.84 12.54
CA ARG A 477 -28.59 9.49 13.82
C ARG A 477 -28.53 11.02 13.70
N CYS A 478 -27.94 11.53 12.63
CA CYS A 478 -27.91 12.98 12.37
C CYS A 478 -29.33 13.53 12.14
N LYS A 479 -30.13 12.84 11.34
CA LYS A 479 -31.50 13.25 11.05
C LYS A 479 -32.39 13.23 12.29
N GLU A 480 -32.29 12.19 13.12
CA GLU A 480 -33.03 12.06 14.39
C GLU A 480 -32.63 13.15 15.41
N ALA A 481 -31.36 13.56 15.42
CA ALA A 481 -30.91 14.67 16.27
C ALA A 481 -31.40 16.04 15.78
N GLY A 482 -31.86 16.14 14.54
CA GLY A 482 -32.43 17.36 13.94
C GLY A 482 -31.48 18.14 13.04
N PHE A 483 -30.45 17.50 12.49
CA PHE A 483 -29.59 18.08 11.46
C PHE A 483 -30.27 18.11 10.09
N ASP A 484 -29.94 19.13 9.30
CA ASP A 484 -30.46 19.37 7.94
C ASP A 484 -29.49 18.89 6.84
N GLY A 485 -28.23 18.66 7.20
CA GLY A 485 -27.20 18.13 6.30
C GLY A 485 -26.09 17.39 7.03
N LEU A 486 -25.26 16.68 6.27
CA LEU A 486 -24.11 15.91 6.76
C LEU A 486 -22.89 16.17 5.88
N LEU A 487 -21.75 16.40 6.53
CA LEU A 487 -20.42 16.47 5.94
C LEU A 487 -19.51 15.44 6.60
N VAL A 488 -18.96 14.53 5.81
CA VAL A 488 -18.03 13.51 6.29
C VAL A 488 -16.62 14.07 6.33
N LYS A 489 -15.96 14.00 7.49
CA LYS A 489 -14.58 14.41 7.68
C LYS A 489 -13.62 13.31 7.15
N PRO A 490 -12.53 13.68 6.44
CA PRO A 490 -12.24 15.02 5.93
C PRO A 490 -13.08 15.35 4.68
N PHE A 491 -13.62 16.57 4.59
CA PHE A 491 -14.45 17.02 3.46
C PHE A 491 -13.78 18.11 2.62
N THR A 492 -14.00 18.07 1.31
CA THR A 492 -13.43 19.03 0.36
C THR A 492 -14.16 20.37 0.37
N MET A 493 -13.53 21.40 -0.19
CA MET A 493 -14.18 22.70 -0.42
C MET A 493 -15.47 22.54 -1.22
N SER A 494 -15.40 21.79 -2.32
CA SER A 494 -16.57 21.49 -3.14
C SER A 494 -17.70 20.79 -2.36
N ALA A 495 -17.39 19.86 -1.45
CA ALA A 495 -18.41 19.22 -0.62
C ALA A 495 -19.06 20.19 0.38
N LEU A 496 -18.24 20.99 1.08
CA LEU A 496 -18.69 22.01 2.03
C LEU A 496 -19.66 23.00 1.37
N LEU A 497 -19.26 23.58 0.23
CA LEU A 497 -20.06 24.59 -0.46
C LEU A 497 -21.37 24.02 -0.98
N ARG A 498 -21.35 22.85 -1.62
CA ARG A 498 -22.59 22.21 -2.08
C ARG A 498 -23.57 21.99 -0.93
N THR A 499 -23.09 21.53 0.22
CA THR A 499 -23.94 21.34 1.39
C THR A 499 -24.51 22.65 1.91
N LEU A 500 -23.71 23.71 1.99
CA LEU A 500 -24.20 25.03 2.40
C LEU A 500 -25.18 25.63 1.41
N GLU A 501 -24.93 25.54 0.11
CA GLU A 501 -25.82 26.02 -0.96
C GLU A 501 -27.18 25.29 -0.98
N MET A 502 -27.21 24.01 -0.61
CA MET A 502 -28.46 23.26 -0.52
C MET A 502 -29.36 23.70 0.64
N ILE A 503 -28.78 24.26 1.70
CA ILE A 503 -29.48 24.47 2.98
C ILE A 503 -29.68 25.96 3.29
N VAL A 504 -28.73 26.81 2.89
CA VAL A 504 -28.84 28.27 2.99
C VAL A 504 -29.58 28.79 1.76
N ARG A 505 -30.74 29.43 1.97
CA ARG A 505 -31.63 29.94 0.90
C ARG A 505 -31.49 31.44 0.65
#